data_AF-A0A9D1HCU6-F1
#
_entry.id   AF-A0A9D1HCU6-F1
#
_cell.length_a   1.000
_cell.length_b   1.000
_cell.length_c   1.000
_cell.angle_alpha   90.00
_cell.angle_beta   90.00
_cell.angle_gamma   90.00
#
_symmetry.space_group_name_H-M   'P 1'
#
loop_
_entity.id
_entity.type
_entity.pdbx_description
1 polymer ?
#
loop_
_entity_poly.entity_id
_entity_poly.type
_entity_poly.pdbx_seq_one_letter_code
_entity_poly.pdbx_strand_id
1 'polypeptide(L)'
;CFYLKACEVYEVRDRWYAKSFAGYPMWEILVVGGQTPDGKDASNELSYLCLDAAADLQTKQPVLAVRVFDGTPESLIRKGAEMIQAGMANPGFFNDEAAIKMTLGKGCTMEEARDWTIVGCIQPGPGGGSTDGSPDAGYVNAPKVLELVLHNGRDPKTGELLGLETGDPRDFKSIDELKDALKKQLAYFYRMIKDGYDLMVPYHMLRYPVIFASMAMKGCVESGMSVQEGGAKYSTAGMFITGSANLADSIVAIEDVVFKDKDVTMDELISALDRNFEGEERLRQLLINKPPKYGNDNAHVDGVAREMLGYCADLVQSWEDSRHGHYSFCNLSQTVNISHGEACGATPDGRLAGETYCDNCSPTMGRDLKGPTATVKSVASIGQCNFHDGALFNLRFDPKGIQGEKGLEIIEGVIKTYFENGGEHIQINVVDDKTLRAAQEEPEKYKGLMVRVAGYMAYFTELDKAAQDSIIDRTAHLSA
;
A
#
# COMPACT_ATOMS: atom_id res chain seq x y z
N CYS A 1 17.91 22.13 10.65
CA CYS A 1 17.12 22.35 11.89
C CYS A 1 15.70 21.80 11.79
N PHE A 2 14.87 22.24 10.84
CA PHE A 2 13.48 21.75 10.68
C PHE A 2 13.38 20.21 10.64
N TYR A 3 14.19 19.56 9.80
CA TYR A 3 14.30 18.10 9.70
C TYR A 3 14.58 17.39 11.03
N LEU A 4 15.46 17.95 11.85
CA LEU A 4 15.76 17.39 13.18
C LEU A 4 14.56 17.55 14.13
N LYS A 5 13.86 18.69 14.07
CA LYS A 5 12.66 18.92 14.88
C LYS A 5 11.51 17.98 14.52
N ALA A 6 11.32 17.67 13.24
CA ALA A 6 10.34 16.71 12.75
C ALA A 6 10.56 15.31 13.38
N CYS A 7 11.81 14.93 13.63
CA CYS A 7 12.14 13.65 14.27
C CYS A 7 11.87 13.60 15.78
N GLU A 8 11.46 14.71 16.42
CA GLU A 8 11.17 14.76 17.85
C GLU A 8 9.69 14.54 18.19
N VAL A 9 8.82 14.45 17.18
CA VAL A 9 7.40 14.14 17.37
C VAL A 9 7.21 12.63 17.44
N TYR A 10 6.45 12.18 18.44
CA TYR A 10 6.14 10.77 18.65
C TYR A 10 4.68 10.58 19.01
N GLU A 11 4.12 9.47 18.53
CA GLU A 11 2.80 8.98 18.91
C GLU A 11 2.98 7.68 19.69
N VAL A 12 2.34 7.60 20.86
CA VAL A 12 2.37 6.40 21.69
C VAL A 12 1.18 5.52 21.31
N ARG A 13 1.48 4.29 20.87
CA ARG A 13 0.48 3.28 20.49
C ARG A 13 0.57 2.10 21.45
N ASP A 14 -0.53 1.39 21.65
CA ASP A 14 -0.48 0.12 22.38
C ASP A 14 0.31 -0.93 21.59
N ARG A 15 0.59 -2.06 22.25
CA ARG A 15 1.47 -3.10 21.70
C ARG A 15 1.02 -3.64 20.35
N TRP A 16 -0.28 -3.77 20.10
CA TRP A 16 -0.76 -4.32 18.84
C TRP A 16 -0.55 -3.31 17.72
N TYR A 17 -1.00 -2.07 17.91
CA TYR A 17 -0.81 -1.00 16.92
C TYR A 17 0.68 -0.66 16.70
N ALA A 18 1.52 -0.68 17.73
CA ALA A 18 2.96 -0.44 17.56
C ALA A 18 3.63 -1.46 16.62
N LYS A 19 3.14 -2.71 16.60
CA LYS A 19 3.59 -3.74 15.65
C LYS A 19 3.03 -3.51 14.25
N SER A 20 1.75 -3.15 14.14
CA SER A 20 1.08 -2.90 12.86
C SER A 20 1.49 -1.57 12.22
N PHE A 21 2.15 -0.68 12.98
CA PHE A 21 2.70 0.62 12.56
C PHE A 21 4.14 0.79 13.11
N ALA A 22 5.04 -0.11 12.71
CA ALA A 22 6.40 -0.22 13.26
C ALA A 22 7.30 0.99 12.92
N GLY A 23 8.33 1.26 13.73
CA GLY A 23 9.34 2.29 13.42
C GLY A 23 8.97 3.73 13.78
N TYR A 24 7.98 3.92 14.68
CA TYR A 24 7.51 5.23 15.15
C TYR A 24 7.16 6.23 14.03
N PRO A 25 6.37 5.85 13.02
CA PRO A 25 5.99 6.76 11.95
C PRO A 25 5.02 7.83 12.45
N MET A 26 5.24 9.08 12.03
CA MET A 26 4.28 10.18 12.15
C MET A 26 3.72 10.65 10.80
N TRP A 27 4.23 10.09 9.69
CA TRP A 27 3.83 10.44 8.32
C TRP A 27 3.90 11.94 8.01
N GLU A 28 4.95 12.61 8.50
CA GLU A 28 5.25 13.99 8.14
C GLU A 28 5.90 14.02 6.77
N ILE A 29 5.11 14.33 5.73
CA ILE A 29 5.57 14.35 4.34
C ILE A 29 5.84 15.78 3.89
N LEU A 30 7.03 15.99 3.31
CA LEU A 30 7.40 17.23 2.65
C LEU A 30 7.40 17.02 1.14
N VAL A 31 6.46 17.68 0.46
CA VAL A 31 6.26 17.58 -0.99
C VAL A 31 7.05 18.66 -1.71
N VAL A 32 7.71 18.29 -2.81
CA VAL A 32 8.38 19.20 -3.76
C VAL A 32 8.01 18.86 -5.21
N GLY A 33 8.18 19.82 -6.11
CA GLY A 33 7.87 19.66 -7.54
C GLY A 33 6.37 19.71 -7.82
N GLY A 34 5.94 19.04 -8.89
CA GLY A 34 4.56 19.04 -9.34
C GLY A 34 4.15 20.31 -10.08
N GLN A 35 2.86 20.64 -9.99
CA GLN A 35 2.26 21.74 -10.74
C GLN A 35 1.75 22.85 -9.84
N THR A 36 1.85 24.08 -10.31
CA THR A 36 1.10 25.23 -9.79
C THR A 36 -0.39 25.08 -10.12
N PRO A 37 -1.28 25.83 -9.44
CA PRO A 37 -2.72 25.75 -9.72
C PRO A 37 -3.11 26.06 -11.18
N ASP A 38 -2.33 26.90 -11.87
CA ASP A 38 -2.49 27.20 -13.30
C ASP A 38 -1.86 26.15 -14.24
N GLY A 39 -1.22 25.11 -13.72
CA GLY A 39 -0.70 23.96 -14.48
C GLY A 39 0.72 24.15 -15.03
N LYS A 40 1.53 25.01 -14.43
CA LYS A 40 2.96 25.17 -14.75
C LYS A 40 3.81 24.36 -13.78
N ASP A 41 5.06 24.10 -14.14
CA ASP A 41 6.03 23.50 -13.23
C ASP A 41 6.18 24.34 -11.94
N ALA A 42 6.05 23.69 -10.80
CA ALA A 42 6.21 24.31 -9.47
C ALA A 42 7.64 24.17 -8.92
N SER A 43 8.54 23.51 -9.65
CA SER A 43 9.94 23.33 -9.23
C SER A 43 10.66 24.67 -9.09
N ASN A 44 11.41 24.84 -8.01
CA ASN A 44 12.16 26.07 -7.72
C ASN A 44 13.39 25.74 -6.86
N GLU A 45 14.23 26.74 -6.54
CA GLU A 45 15.46 26.54 -5.75
C GLU A 45 15.21 25.90 -4.38
N LEU A 46 14.07 26.19 -3.74
CA LEU A 46 13.71 25.59 -2.46
C LEU A 46 13.41 24.09 -2.60
N SER A 47 12.86 23.65 -3.73
CA SER A 47 12.66 22.22 -4.01
C SER A 47 13.98 21.45 -3.92
N TYR A 48 15.03 21.96 -4.57
CA TYR A 48 16.35 21.34 -4.54
C TYR A 48 17.01 21.44 -3.17
N LEU A 49 16.89 22.60 -2.49
CA LEU A 49 17.43 22.78 -1.15
C LEU A 49 16.80 21.82 -0.13
N CYS A 50 15.51 21.51 -0.26
CA CYS A 50 14.85 20.50 0.57
C CYS A 50 15.44 19.10 0.34
N LEU A 51 15.67 18.71 -0.93
CA LEU A 51 16.30 17.43 -1.26
C LEU A 51 17.75 17.36 -0.76
N ASP A 52 18.53 18.44 -0.89
CA ASP A 52 19.89 18.53 -0.37
C ASP A 52 19.92 18.39 1.16
N ALA A 53 19.05 19.11 1.87
CA ALA A 53 18.95 19.02 3.32
C ALA A 53 18.59 17.59 3.78
N ALA A 54 17.71 16.90 3.06
CA ALA A 54 17.37 15.51 3.33
C ALA A 54 18.55 14.56 3.09
N ALA A 55 19.29 14.77 1.98
CA ALA A 55 20.45 13.97 1.61
C ALA A 55 21.62 14.13 2.61
N ASP A 56 21.82 15.34 3.13
CA ASP A 56 22.86 15.65 4.11
C ASP A 56 22.54 15.10 5.51
N LEU A 57 21.28 15.19 5.93
CA LEU A 57 20.87 14.84 7.30
C LEU A 57 20.50 13.36 7.48
N GLN A 58 19.90 12.73 6.46
CA GLN A 58 19.50 11.32 6.47
C GLN A 58 18.69 10.92 7.71
N THR A 59 17.71 11.76 8.02
CA THR A 59 16.77 11.58 9.14
C THR A 59 15.50 10.87 8.68
N LYS A 60 14.84 10.14 9.58
CA LYS A 60 13.58 9.43 9.28
C LYS A 60 12.41 10.36 8.91
N GLN A 61 12.44 11.61 9.35
CA GLN A 61 11.43 12.63 9.06
C GLN A 61 12.05 14.00 8.75
N PRO A 62 11.33 14.87 7.99
CA PRO A 62 10.17 14.52 7.16
C PRO A 62 10.56 13.58 6.01
N VAL A 63 9.58 12.84 5.51
CA VAL A 63 9.73 11.98 4.33
C VAL A 63 9.57 12.86 3.09
N LEU A 64 10.48 12.72 2.11
CA LEU A 64 10.40 13.55 0.90
C LEU A 64 9.52 12.89 -0.15
N ALA A 65 8.68 13.69 -0.77
CA ALA A 65 7.84 13.32 -1.89
C ALA A 65 8.12 14.25 -3.07
N VAL A 66 8.45 13.69 -4.23
CA VAL A 66 8.61 14.42 -5.48
C VAL A 66 7.39 14.16 -6.36
N ARG A 67 6.64 15.21 -6.65
CA ARG A 67 5.54 15.18 -7.62
C ARG A 67 6.09 15.31 -9.04
N VAL A 68 5.63 14.43 -9.93
CA VAL A 68 6.10 14.28 -11.31
C VAL A 68 4.92 14.32 -12.28
N PHE A 69 5.03 15.21 -13.25
CA PHE A 69 4.19 15.32 -14.44
C PHE A 69 5.08 15.50 -15.69
N ASP A 70 4.50 15.52 -16.89
CA ASP A 70 5.22 15.67 -18.16
C ASP A 70 6.14 16.91 -18.25
N GLY A 71 5.78 18.00 -17.56
CA GLY A 71 6.58 19.23 -17.54
C GLY A 71 7.64 19.30 -16.45
N THR A 72 7.85 18.21 -15.68
CA THR A 72 8.84 18.19 -14.59
C THR A 72 10.26 18.30 -15.15
N PRO A 73 11.12 19.19 -14.60
CA PRO A 73 12.52 19.23 -14.98
C PRO A 73 13.22 17.89 -14.76
N GLU A 74 13.91 17.37 -15.78
CA GLU A 74 14.66 16.10 -15.66
C GLU A 74 15.66 16.13 -14.52
N SER A 75 16.25 17.29 -14.23
CA SER A 75 17.16 17.49 -13.11
C SER A 75 16.55 17.21 -11.74
N LEU A 76 15.24 17.43 -11.56
CA LEU A 76 14.57 17.15 -10.28
C LEU A 76 14.37 15.65 -10.09
N ILE A 77 13.93 14.95 -11.15
CA ILE A 77 13.77 13.48 -11.14
C ILE A 77 15.14 12.84 -10.89
N ARG A 78 16.15 13.30 -11.62
CA ARG A 78 17.52 12.82 -11.53
C ARG A 78 18.11 13.01 -10.14
N LYS A 79 17.92 14.18 -9.51
CA LYS A 79 18.37 14.44 -8.14
C LYS A 79 17.78 13.43 -7.14
N GLY A 80 16.49 13.13 -7.25
CA GLY A 80 15.86 12.11 -6.41
C GLY A 80 16.38 10.70 -6.71
N ALA A 81 16.60 10.36 -7.97
CA ALA A 81 17.16 9.07 -8.37
C ALA A 81 18.61 8.87 -7.87
N GLU A 82 19.44 9.93 -7.84
CA GLU A 82 20.79 9.91 -7.26
C GLU A 82 20.76 9.62 -5.76
N MET A 83 19.84 10.24 -5.02
CA MET A 83 19.65 9.97 -3.59
C MET A 83 19.24 8.51 -3.33
N ILE A 84 18.33 7.97 -4.15
CA ILE A 84 17.92 6.56 -4.08
C ILE A 84 19.10 5.64 -4.39
N GLN A 85 19.83 5.89 -5.49
CA GLN A 85 21.00 5.11 -5.89
C GLN A 85 22.07 5.07 -4.79
N ALA A 86 22.22 6.16 -4.03
CA ALA A 86 23.12 6.25 -2.88
C ALA A 86 22.64 5.48 -1.63
N GLY A 87 21.48 4.80 -1.68
CA GLY A 87 20.96 4.02 -0.57
C GLY A 87 20.19 4.84 0.48
N MET A 88 19.80 6.07 0.16
CA MET A 88 19.11 6.96 1.11
C MET A 88 17.60 6.63 1.27
N ALA A 89 17.05 5.75 0.43
CA ALA A 89 15.64 5.37 0.43
C ALA A 89 14.63 6.56 0.30
N ASN A 90 15.11 7.72 -0.17
CA ASN A 90 14.37 8.98 -0.28
C ASN A 90 14.79 9.67 -1.60
N PRO A 91 13.92 10.40 -2.31
CA PRO A 91 12.50 10.65 -2.09
C PRO A 91 11.59 9.52 -2.55
N GLY A 92 10.28 9.65 -2.29
CA GLY A 92 9.25 8.87 -3.00
C GLY A 92 8.76 9.67 -4.19
N PHE A 93 8.36 9.02 -5.27
CA PHE A 93 7.86 9.70 -6.47
C PHE A 93 6.36 9.49 -6.61
N PHE A 94 5.67 10.56 -7.02
CA PHE A 94 4.23 10.60 -7.19
C PHE A 94 3.86 11.12 -8.58
N ASN A 95 2.92 10.46 -9.24
CA ASN A 95 2.40 10.80 -10.55
C ASN A 95 1.25 11.80 -10.43
N ASP A 96 1.49 13.03 -10.87
CA ASP A 96 0.48 14.09 -10.86
C ASP A 96 -0.74 13.73 -11.73
N GLU A 97 -0.57 13.03 -12.85
CA GLU A 97 -1.72 12.67 -13.69
C GLU A 97 -2.68 11.72 -12.96
N ALA A 98 -2.14 10.79 -12.19
CA ALA A 98 -2.93 9.85 -11.40
C ALA A 98 -3.58 10.58 -10.21
N ALA A 99 -2.79 11.32 -9.44
CA ALA A 99 -3.28 12.04 -8.26
C ALA A 99 -4.32 13.12 -8.59
N ILE A 100 -4.18 13.83 -9.72
CA ILE A 100 -5.19 14.78 -10.20
C ILE A 100 -6.51 14.07 -10.51
N LYS A 101 -6.49 12.89 -11.14
CA LYS A 101 -7.72 12.11 -11.40
C LYS A 101 -8.37 11.67 -10.10
N MET A 102 -7.59 11.20 -9.14
CA MET A 102 -8.09 10.77 -7.81
C MET A 102 -8.73 11.93 -7.05
N THR A 103 -8.08 13.09 -7.00
CA THR A 103 -8.60 14.27 -6.29
C THR A 103 -9.81 14.88 -6.98
N LEU A 104 -9.89 14.87 -8.31
CA LEU A 104 -11.11 15.22 -9.04
C LEU A 104 -12.26 14.26 -8.69
N GLY A 105 -11.97 12.96 -8.50
CA GLY A 105 -12.92 11.97 -7.99
C GLY A 105 -13.48 12.30 -6.60
N LYS A 106 -12.74 13.11 -5.80
CA LYS A 106 -13.17 13.65 -4.51
C LYS A 106 -13.98 14.96 -4.63
N GLY A 107 -14.33 15.38 -5.84
CA GLY A 107 -15.24 16.50 -6.09
C GLY A 107 -14.60 17.90 -6.04
N CYS A 108 -13.28 18.00 -6.13
CA CYS A 108 -12.59 19.29 -6.13
C CYS A 108 -12.54 19.96 -7.52
N THR A 109 -12.16 21.24 -7.56
CA THR A 109 -11.90 21.93 -8.83
C THR A 109 -10.57 21.47 -9.45
N MET A 110 -10.38 21.68 -10.75
CA MET A 110 -9.10 21.38 -11.41
C MET A 110 -7.92 22.17 -10.82
N GLU A 111 -8.17 23.40 -10.36
CA GLU A 111 -7.16 24.23 -9.70
C GLU A 111 -6.68 23.58 -8.39
N GLU A 112 -7.61 23.09 -7.58
CA GLU A 112 -7.32 22.39 -6.32
C GLU A 112 -6.78 20.98 -6.52
N ALA A 113 -7.19 20.32 -7.60
CA ALA A 113 -6.65 19.03 -8.01
C ALA A 113 -5.17 19.16 -8.38
N ARG A 114 -4.76 20.27 -9.01
CA ARG A 114 -3.33 20.57 -9.29
C ARG A 114 -2.57 20.96 -8.03
N ASP A 115 -3.22 21.65 -7.10
CA ASP A 115 -2.66 22.02 -5.79
C ASP A 115 -2.83 20.92 -4.72
N TRP A 116 -2.84 19.66 -5.15
CA TRP A 116 -3.00 18.54 -4.23
C TRP A 116 -1.76 18.33 -3.34
N THR A 117 -2.00 17.78 -2.15
CA THR A 117 -0.97 17.37 -1.19
C THR A 117 -1.23 15.95 -0.69
N ILE A 118 -0.33 15.39 0.11
CA ILE A 118 -0.47 14.03 0.64
C ILE A 118 -1.06 14.10 2.05
N VAL A 119 -2.11 13.32 2.31
CA VAL A 119 -2.66 13.10 3.65
C VAL A 119 -2.23 11.72 4.11
N GLY A 120 -1.50 11.61 5.23
CA GLY A 120 -1.01 10.30 5.68
C GLY A 120 0.17 9.81 4.86
N CYS A 121 0.07 8.61 4.26
CA CYS A 121 1.18 7.94 3.58
C CYS A 121 1.36 8.39 2.13
N ILE A 122 0.29 8.31 1.34
CA ILE A 122 0.30 8.53 -0.12
C ILE A 122 -1.00 9.16 -0.63
N GLN A 123 -2.03 9.27 0.22
CA GLN A 123 -3.39 9.60 -0.17
C GLN A 123 -3.48 11.05 -0.68
N PRO A 124 -3.82 11.30 -1.95
CA PRO A 124 -3.84 12.64 -2.49
C PRO A 124 -5.07 13.41 -2.01
N GLY A 125 -4.85 14.51 -1.30
CA GLY A 125 -5.88 15.43 -0.80
C GLY A 125 -5.90 16.74 -1.58
N PRO A 126 -7.05 17.21 -2.08
CA PRO A 126 -7.14 18.45 -2.84
C PRO A 126 -6.82 19.73 -2.04
N GLY A 127 -6.29 20.73 -2.77
CA GLY A 127 -6.30 22.15 -2.39
C GLY A 127 -5.38 22.56 -1.23
N GLY A 128 -4.26 21.86 -1.02
CA GLY A 128 -3.19 22.23 -0.08
C GLY A 128 -3.69 22.75 1.28
N GLY A 129 -4.03 21.84 2.19
CA GLY A 129 -4.59 22.17 3.52
C GLY A 129 -6.11 22.39 3.55
N SER A 130 -6.83 21.82 2.57
CA SER A 130 -8.30 21.87 2.49
C SER A 130 -8.99 20.54 2.81
N THR A 131 -8.20 19.48 3.03
CA THR A 131 -8.69 18.11 3.17
C THR A 131 -8.42 17.56 4.56
N ASP A 132 -9.48 17.14 5.27
CA ASP A 132 -9.38 16.23 6.41
C ASP A 132 -9.62 14.80 5.93
N GLY A 133 -8.54 14.06 5.69
CA GLY A 133 -8.62 12.76 5.03
C GLY A 133 -8.82 11.55 5.92
N SER A 134 -8.86 11.72 7.27
CA SER A 134 -8.95 10.63 8.27
C SER A 134 -8.47 9.28 7.73
N PRO A 135 -7.14 9.12 7.53
CA PRO A 135 -6.59 8.21 6.55
C PRO A 135 -6.55 6.75 7.02
N ASP A 136 -7.31 6.35 8.04
CA ASP A 136 -7.38 4.95 8.49
C ASP A 136 -8.70 4.68 9.23
N ALA A 137 -9.78 4.50 8.47
CA ALA A 137 -11.04 4.00 9.01
C ALA A 137 -10.95 2.49 9.32
N GLY A 138 -10.11 1.75 8.57
CA GLY A 138 -9.79 0.36 8.83
C GLY A 138 -9.30 -0.42 7.61
N TYR A 139 -8.81 -1.64 7.87
CA TYR A 139 -8.23 -2.54 6.87
C TYR A 139 -9.06 -3.81 6.71
N VAL A 140 -9.30 -4.24 5.46
CA VAL A 140 -9.81 -5.58 5.15
C VAL A 140 -8.66 -6.53 4.84
N ASN A 141 -8.64 -7.68 5.54
CA ASN A 141 -7.70 -8.76 5.32
C ASN A 141 -8.17 -9.66 4.15
N ALA A 142 -7.71 -9.39 2.93
CA ALA A 142 -8.24 -10.04 1.73
C ALA A 142 -8.02 -11.56 1.68
N PRO A 143 -6.83 -12.09 2.04
CA PRO A 143 -6.63 -13.54 2.05
C PRO A 143 -7.39 -14.24 3.18
N LYS A 144 -7.60 -13.58 4.33
CA LYS A 144 -8.51 -14.09 5.38
C LYS A 144 -9.95 -14.18 4.88
N VAL A 145 -10.41 -13.21 4.09
CA VAL A 145 -11.72 -13.27 3.45
C VAL A 145 -11.83 -14.48 2.52
N LEU A 146 -10.78 -14.81 1.76
CA LEU A 146 -10.74 -16.04 0.96
C LEU A 146 -10.79 -17.29 1.84
N GLU A 147 -10.03 -17.34 2.93
CA GLU A 147 -10.08 -18.45 3.90
C GLU A 147 -11.51 -18.67 4.43
N LEU A 148 -12.24 -17.59 4.73
CA LEU A 148 -13.64 -17.67 5.15
C LEU A 148 -14.56 -18.19 4.03
N VAL A 149 -14.38 -17.76 2.78
CA VAL A 149 -15.15 -18.32 1.64
C VAL A 149 -14.89 -19.83 1.50
N LEU A 150 -13.63 -20.26 1.63
CA LEU A 150 -13.24 -21.67 1.59
C LEU A 150 -13.80 -22.49 2.77
N HIS A 151 -14.35 -21.83 3.78
CA HIS A 151 -14.96 -22.43 4.97
C HIS A 151 -16.42 -21.99 5.18
N ASN A 152 -17.07 -21.48 4.12
CA ASN A 152 -18.46 -21.03 4.15
C ASN A 152 -18.77 -20.05 5.33
N GLY A 153 -17.89 -19.07 5.52
CA GLY A 153 -17.99 -18.01 6.53
C GLY A 153 -17.41 -18.35 7.90
N ARG A 154 -17.01 -19.60 8.15
CA ARG A 154 -16.43 -20.02 9.43
C ARG A 154 -14.92 -19.85 9.46
N ASP A 155 -14.41 -19.33 10.56
CA ASP A 155 -12.96 -19.30 10.78
C ASP A 155 -12.47 -20.71 11.17
N PRO A 156 -11.58 -21.34 10.39
CA PRO A 156 -11.10 -22.69 10.70
C PRO A 156 -10.32 -22.75 12.01
N LYS A 157 -9.74 -21.64 12.46
CA LYS A 157 -8.95 -21.59 13.70
C LYS A 157 -9.82 -21.60 14.97
N THR A 158 -10.94 -20.87 14.96
CA THR A 158 -11.81 -20.71 16.13
C THR A 158 -13.10 -21.51 16.04
N GLY A 159 -13.52 -21.90 14.83
CA GLY A 159 -14.82 -22.52 14.55
C GLY A 159 -16.00 -21.54 14.52
N GLU A 160 -15.75 -20.25 14.83
CA GLU A 160 -16.78 -19.22 14.88
C GLU A 160 -17.22 -18.81 13.46
N LEU A 161 -18.51 -18.48 13.33
CA LEU A 161 -19.03 -17.89 12.11
C LEU A 161 -18.71 -16.39 12.11
N LEU A 162 -17.63 -16.00 11.42
CA LEU A 162 -17.19 -14.61 11.32
C LEU A 162 -17.72 -13.91 10.06
N GLY A 163 -17.94 -14.68 9.00
CA GLY A 163 -18.37 -14.21 7.70
C GLY A 163 -19.79 -14.63 7.32
N LEU A 164 -20.12 -14.41 6.05
CA LEU A 164 -21.36 -14.84 5.43
C LEU A 164 -21.25 -16.30 5.01
N GLU A 165 -22.34 -17.05 5.14
CA GLU A 165 -22.47 -18.37 4.52
C GLU A 165 -22.74 -18.19 3.01
N THR A 166 -21.67 -18.13 2.21
CA THR A 166 -21.71 -17.91 0.75
C THR A 166 -21.96 -19.17 -0.08
N GLY A 167 -22.15 -20.32 0.56
CA GLY A 167 -22.27 -21.64 -0.06
C GLY A 167 -21.02 -22.49 0.18
N ASP A 168 -21.16 -23.82 0.18
CA ASP A 168 -20.02 -24.73 0.30
C ASP A 168 -19.14 -24.61 -0.96
N PRO A 169 -17.86 -24.24 -0.84
CA PRO A 169 -16.97 -24.09 -1.97
C PRO A 169 -16.77 -25.39 -2.78
N ARG A 170 -17.01 -26.56 -2.18
CA ARG A 170 -16.97 -27.86 -2.88
C ARG A 170 -18.06 -27.99 -3.93
N ASP A 171 -19.14 -27.22 -3.79
CA ASP A 171 -20.25 -27.21 -4.73
C ASP A 171 -20.06 -26.20 -5.87
N PHE A 172 -19.07 -25.30 -5.79
CA PHE A 172 -18.82 -24.32 -6.85
C PHE A 172 -18.45 -24.99 -8.18
N LYS A 173 -19.00 -24.47 -9.28
CA LYS A 173 -18.81 -25.01 -10.64
C LYS A 173 -17.83 -24.21 -11.48
N SER A 174 -17.47 -23.01 -11.07
CA SER A 174 -16.55 -22.13 -11.77
C SER A 174 -15.80 -21.21 -10.81
N ILE A 175 -14.72 -20.61 -11.31
CA ILE A 175 -14.00 -19.56 -10.59
C ILE A 175 -14.86 -18.31 -10.37
N ASP A 176 -15.83 -18.04 -11.26
CA ASP A 176 -16.72 -16.89 -11.11
C ASP A 176 -17.64 -17.02 -9.90
N GLU A 177 -18.13 -18.22 -9.58
CA GLU A 177 -18.91 -18.46 -8.35
C GLU A 177 -18.08 -18.18 -7.09
N LEU A 178 -16.79 -18.55 -7.09
CA LEU A 178 -15.85 -18.21 -6.01
C LEU A 178 -15.64 -16.69 -5.92
N LYS A 179 -15.38 -16.01 -7.04
CA LYS A 179 -15.21 -14.55 -7.08
C LYS A 179 -16.46 -13.81 -6.60
N ASP A 180 -17.65 -14.31 -6.93
CA ASP A 180 -18.91 -13.74 -6.45
C ASP A 180 -19.10 -13.92 -4.94
N ALA A 181 -18.73 -15.09 -4.39
CA ALA A 181 -18.69 -15.31 -2.95
C ALA A 181 -17.68 -14.38 -2.26
N LEU A 182 -16.48 -14.21 -2.83
CA LEU A 182 -15.46 -13.27 -2.36
C LEU A 182 -15.98 -11.83 -2.34
N LYS A 183 -16.59 -11.35 -3.43
CA LYS A 183 -17.16 -9.99 -3.51
C LYS A 183 -18.21 -9.76 -2.42
N LYS A 184 -19.12 -10.72 -2.21
CA LYS A 184 -20.12 -10.65 -1.11
C LYS A 184 -19.45 -10.57 0.25
N GLN A 185 -18.41 -11.36 0.48
CA GLN A 185 -17.68 -11.36 1.76
C GLN A 185 -16.86 -10.10 1.98
N LEU A 186 -16.11 -9.62 0.99
CA LEU A 186 -15.39 -8.35 1.04
C LEU A 186 -16.36 -7.20 1.36
N ALA A 187 -17.50 -7.15 0.67
CA ALA A 187 -18.52 -6.14 0.90
C ALA A 187 -19.10 -6.18 2.32
N TYR A 188 -19.21 -7.37 2.92
CA TYR A 188 -19.65 -7.52 4.31
C TYR A 188 -18.64 -6.90 5.29
N PHE A 189 -17.35 -7.19 5.14
CA PHE A 189 -16.33 -6.66 6.04
C PHE A 189 -16.09 -5.16 5.88
N TYR A 190 -16.15 -4.62 4.65
CA TYR A 190 -16.11 -3.17 4.46
C TYR A 190 -17.31 -2.46 5.11
N ARG A 191 -18.52 -3.03 5.01
CA ARG A 191 -19.69 -2.48 5.73
C ARG A 191 -19.51 -2.51 7.24
N MET A 192 -18.89 -3.56 7.79
CA MET A 192 -18.60 -3.62 9.23
C MET A 192 -17.65 -2.50 9.67
N ILE A 193 -16.61 -2.22 8.89
CA ILE A 193 -15.69 -1.09 9.15
C ILE A 193 -16.47 0.23 9.07
N LYS A 194 -17.29 0.41 8.04
CA LYS A 194 -18.13 1.61 7.86
C LYS A 194 -19.01 1.84 9.07
N ASP A 195 -19.77 0.82 9.48
CA ASP A 195 -20.70 0.92 10.62
C ASP A 195 -19.95 1.27 11.92
N GLY A 196 -18.77 0.68 12.13
CA GLY A 196 -17.92 1.00 13.28
C GLY A 196 -17.39 2.43 13.25
N TYR A 197 -16.89 2.89 12.09
CA TYR A 197 -16.35 4.24 11.92
C TYR A 197 -17.44 5.31 12.05
N ASP A 198 -18.60 5.12 11.42
CA ASP A 198 -19.73 6.05 11.50
C ASP A 198 -20.30 6.17 12.92
N LEU A 199 -20.19 5.11 13.74
CA LEU A 199 -20.52 5.19 15.16
C LEU A 199 -19.46 5.95 15.96
N MET A 200 -18.18 5.82 15.60
CA MET A 200 -17.05 6.38 16.34
C MET A 200 -16.91 7.89 16.15
N VAL A 201 -17.04 8.40 14.92
CA VAL A 201 -16.77 9.81 14.60
C VAL A 201 -17.65 10.78 15.41
N PRO A 202 -18.97 10.56 15.61
CA PRO A 202 -19.77 11.41 16.49
C PRO A 202 -19.26 11.48 17.94
N TYR A 203 -18.64 10.42 18.46
CA TYR A 203 -17.99 10.49 19.78
C TYR A 203 -16.77 11.41 19.75
N HIS A 204 -15.97 11.39 18.68
CA HIS A 204 -14.85 12.32 18.50
C HIS A 204 -15.33 13.76 18.40
N MET A 205 -16.40 14.04 17.63
CA MET A 205 -17.03 15.36 17.57
C MET A 205 -17.39 15.89 18.96
N LEU A 206 -18.05 15.07 19.78
CA LEU A 206 -18.58 15.50 21.08
C LEU A 206 -17.56 15.53 22.22
N ARG A 207 -16.49 14.72 22.14
CA ARG A 207 -15.55 14.51 23.25
C ARG A 207 -14.14 15.00 22.98
N TYR A 208 -13.70 14.99 21.72
CA TYR A 208 -12.32 15.25 21.34
C TYR A 208 -12.20 16.18 20.12
N PRO A 209 -12.86 17.35 20.10
CA PRO A 209 -12.69 18.29 19.00
C PRO A 209 -11.25 18.81 18.95
N VAL A 210 -10.60 18.69 17.80
CA VAL A 210 -9.21 19.15 17.60
C VAL A 210 -9.19 20.62 17.16
N ILE A 211 -9.42 21.52 18.10
CA ILE A 211 -9.57 22.96 17.81
C ILE A 211 -8.36 23.53 17.08
N PHE A 212 -7.13 23.18 17.49
CA PHE A 212 -5.93 23.70 16.85
C PHE A 212 -5.80 23.28 15.39
N ALA A 213 -6.00 21.99 15.08
CA ALA A 213 -5.97 21.52 13.71
C ALA A 213 -7.15 22.08 12.89
N SER A 214 -8.32 22.26 13.49
CA SER A 214 -9.47 22.90 12.82
C SER A 214 -9.19 24.36 12.45
N MET A 215 -8.48 25.12 13.29
CA MET A 215 -8.07 26.50 12.94
C MET A 215 -7.07 26.55 11.78
N ALA A 216 -6.32 25.49 11.53
CA ALA A 216 -5.34 25.40 10.45
C ALA A 216 -5.90 24.76 9.17
N MET A 217 -7.17 24.33 9.17
CA MET A 217 -7.82 23.65 8.06
C MET A 217 -8.81 24.59 7.36
N LYS A 218 -8.66 24.76 6.04
CA LYS A 218 -9.59 25.59 5.25
C LYS A 218 -11.01 25.03 5.33
N GLY A 219 -11.99 25.90 5.54
CA GLY A 219 -13.41 25.57 5.66
C GLY A 219 -13.91 25.59 7.11
N CYS A 220 -13.08 25.21 8.08
CA CYS A 220 -13.52 25.04 9.47
C CYS A 220 -13.86 26.39 10.12
N VAL A 221 -13.02 27.40 9.93
CA VAL A 221 -13.25 28.75 10.48
C VAL A 221 -14.45 29.39 9.78
N GLU A 222 -14.59 29.21 8.47
CA GLU A 222 -15.66 29.76 7.65
C GLU A 222 -17.03 29.16 7.99
N SER A 223 -17.08 27.85 8.26
CA SER A 223 -18.30 27.14 8.67
C SER A 223 -18.61 27.26 10.16
N GLY A 224 -17.61 27.59 10.99
CA GLY A 224 -17.73 27.55 12.45
C GLY A 224 -17.78 26.12 13.01
N MET A 225 -17.31 25.14 12.23
CA MET A 225 -17.34 23.71 12.56
C MET A 225 -15.91 23.16 12.62
N SER A 226 -15.65 22.24 13.55
CA SER A 226 -14.38 21.53 13.63
C SER A 226 -14.22 20.52 12.48
N VAL A 227 -13.00 20.01 12.27
CA VAL A 227 -12.77 18.92 11.30
C VAL A 227 -13.59 17.68 11.63
N GLN A 228 -13.77 17.37 12.93
CA GLN A 228 -14.60 16.26 13.36
C GLN A 228 -16.05 16.45 12.94
N GLU A 229 -16.55 17.68 12.92
CA GLU A 229 -17.92 18.01 12.52
C GLU A 229 -18.10 18.08 10.99
N GLY A 230 -17.02 17.90 10.21
CA GLY A 230 -17.05 18.04 8.75
C GLY A 230 -16.81 19.48 8.27
N GLY A 231 -16.17 20.33 9.10
CA GLY A 231 -15.89 21.72 8.74
C GLY A 231 -14.83 21.89 7.64
N ALA A 232 -13.99 20.88 7.38
CA ALA A 232 -13.01 20.95 6.30
C ALA A 232 -13.71 21.03 4.93
N LYS A 233 -13.13 21.74 3.96
CA LYS A 233 -13.70 21.86 2.61
C LYS A 233 -13.90 20.49 1.94
N TYR A 234 -12.96 19.58 2.17
CA TYR A 234 -13.06 18.18 1.77
C TYR A 234 -12.86 17.30 3.00
N SER A 235 -13.76 16.34 3.17
CA SER A 235 -13.65 15.33 4.24
C SER A 235 -13.66 13.95 3.58
N THR A 236 -12.64 13.15 3.86
CA THR A 236 -12.58 11.75 3.41
C THR A 236 -12.26 10.82 4.57
N ALA A 237 -12.56 9.53 4.42
CA ALA A 237 -12.19 8.47 5.35
C ALA A 237 -11.61 7.29 4.57
N GLY A 238 -10.33 6.99 4.81
CA GLY A 238 -9.63 5.95 4.05
C GLY A 238 -10.01 4.53 4.50
N MET A 239 -10.36 3.64 3.56
CA MET A 239 -10.52 2.20 3.81
C MET A 239 -9.50 1.41 3.00
N PHE A 240 -8.84 0.48 3.67
CA PHE A 240 -7.64 -0.16 3.17
C PHE A 240 -7.85 -1.65 2.92
N ILE A 241 -7.00 -2.22 2.06
CA ILE A 241 -6.91 -3.66 1.84
C ILE A 241 -5.48 -4.14 2.05
N THR A 242 -5.34 -5.34 2.63
CA THR A 242 -4.04 -6.02 2.75
C THR A 242 -4.03 -7.32 1.96
N GLY A 243 -2.88 -7.71 1.41
CA GLY A 243 -2.71 -9.00 0.74
C GLY A 243 -3.39 -9.09 -0.62
N SER A 244 -3.43 -7.98 -1.38
CA SER A 244 -4.10 -7.95 -2.69
C SER A 244 -3.43 -8.86 -3.72
N ALA A 245 -2.08 -8.94 -3.72
CA ALA A 245 -1.36 -9.85 -4.61
C ALA A 245 -1.61 -11.31 -4.22
N ASN A 246 -1.55 -11.63 -2.92
CA ASN A 246 -1.89 -12.97 -2.42
C ASN A 246 -3.31 -13.39 -2.82
N LEU A 247 -4.30 -12.48 -2.74
CA LEU A 247 -5.66 -12.76 -3.17
C LEU A 247 -5.71 -13.08 -4.68
N ALA A 248 -5.12 -12.24 -5.53
CA ALA A 248 -5.13 -12.44 -6.98
C ALA A 248 -4.42 -13.74 -7.37
N ASP A 249 -3.23 -13.97 -6.82
CA ASP A 249 -2.45 -15.20 -7.03
C ASP A 249 -3.21 -16.45 -6.56
N SER A 250 -3.95 -16.35 -5.45
CA SER A 250 -4.75 -17.46 -4.92
C SER A 250 -5.98 -17.76 -5.78
N ILE A 251 -6.68 -16.74 -6.28
CA ILE A 251 -7.82 -16.91 -7.20
C ILE A 251 -7.36 -17.65 -8.46
N VAL A 252 -6.28 -17.19 -9.08
CA VAL A 252 -5.73 -17.81 -10.30
C VAL A 252 -5.18 -19.21 -10.00
N ALA A 253 -4.58 -19.43 -8.83
CA ALA A 253 -4.16 -20.77 -8.43
C ALA A 253 -5.33 -21.75 -8.32
N ILE A 254 -6.44 -21.36 -7.69
CA ILE A 254 -7.66 -22.19 -7.64
C ILE A 254 -8.20 -22.42 -9.05
N GLU A 255 -8.27 -21.38 -9.88
CA GLU A 255 -8.75 -21.46 -11.26
C GLU A 255 -7.99 -22.52 -12.07
N ASP A 256 -6.66 -22.41 -12.10
CA ASP A 256 -5.82 -23.30 -12.89
C ASP A 256 -5.84 -24.73 -12.32
N VAL A 257 -5.63 -24.89 -11.02
CA VAL A 257 -5.37 -26.20 -10.39
C VAL A 257 -6.66 -26.98 -10.10
N VAL A 258 -7.77 -26.32 -9.74
CA VAL A 258 -9.03 -26.99 -9.38
C VAL A 258 -10.01 -27.03 -10.55
N PHE A 259 -10.25 -25.90 -11.22
CA PHE A 259 -11.34 -25.81 -12.21
C PHE A 259 -10.90 -26.19 -13.63
N LYS A 260 -9.74 -25.71 -14.05
CA LYS A 260 -9.25 -25.86 -15.43
C LYS A 260 -8.52 -27.18 -15.64
N ASP A 261 -7.42 -27.39 -14.94
CA ASP A 261 -6.56 -28.56 -15.14
C ASP A 261 -6.95 -29.74 -14.25
N LYS A 262 -7.70 -29.47 -13.17
CA LYS A 262 -8.24 -30.48 -12.24
C LYS A 262 -7.16 -31.38 -11.66
N ASP A 263 -6.01 -30.80 -11.30
CA ASP A 263 -4.92 -31.55 -10.66
C ASP A 263 -5.32 -32.03 -9.25
N VAL A 264 -6.18 -31.26 -8.56
CA VAL A 264 -6.81 -31.62 -7.29
C VAL A 264 -8.26 -31.14 -7.25
N THR A 265 -9.06 -31.73 -6.37
CA THR A 265 -10.40 -31.26 -6.03
C THR A 265 -10.34 -30.08 -5.06
N MET A 266 -11.45 -29.32 -4.94
CA MET A 266 -11.58 -28.25 -3.95
C MET A 266 -11.41 -28.79 -2.51
N ASP A 267 -11.92 -29.99 -2.23
CA ASP A 267 -11.79 -30.61 -0.90
C ASP A 267 -10.33 -30.96 -0.55
N GLU A 268 -9.59 -31.53 -1.51
CA GLU A 268 -8.16 -31.81 -1.34
C GLU A 268 -7.35 -30.52 -1.13
N LEU A 269 -7.67 -29.44 -1.87
CA LEU A 269 -7.04 -28.14 -1.67
C LEU A 269 -7.32 -27.60 -0.26
N ILE A 270 -8.58 -27.54 0.18
CA ILE A 270 -8.95 -27.06 1.52
C ILE A 270 -8.24 -27.89 2.60
N SER A 271 -8.28 -29.22 2.50
CA SER A 271 -7.61 -30.12 3.43
C SER A 271 -6.09 -29.91 3.50
N ALA A 272 -5.45 -29.59 2.38
CA ALA A 272 -4.03 -29.25 2.36
C ALA A 272 -3.76 -27.90 3.04
N LEU A 273 -4.61 -26.90 2.84
CA LEU A 273 -4.48 -25.58 3.49
C LEU A 273 -4.67 -25.68 5.00
N ASP A 274 -5.67 -26.43 5.46
CA ASP A 274 -5.97 -26.63 6.88
C ASP A 274 -4.82 -27.33 7.63
N ARG A 275 -4.10 -28.21 6.93
CA ARG A 275 -2.90 -28.87 7.43
C ARG A 275 -1.63 -28.06 7.21
N ASN A 276 -1.74 -26.81 6.76
CA ASN A 276 -0.59 -25.96 6.43
C ASN A 276 0.41 -26.64 5.48
N PHE A 277 -0.12 -27.39 4.51
CA PHE A 277 0.60 -28.24 3.55
C PHE A 277 1.44 -29.38 4.17
N GLU A 278 1.23 -29.77 5.43
CA GLU A 278 1.92 -30.89 6.05
C GLU A 278 1.64 -32.20 5.30
N GLY A 279 2.72 -32.79 4.75
CA GLY A 279 2.65 -33.97 3.88
C GLY A 279 2.27 -33.69 2.42
N GLU A 280 2.00 -32.43 2.06
CA GLU A 280 1.48 -32.00 0.75
C GLU A 280 2.42 -31.02 0.02
N GLU A 281 3.72 -31.08 0.29
CA GLU A 281 4.71 -30.14 -0.30
C GLU A 281 4.70 -30.17 -1.83
N ARG A 282 4.38 -31.31 -2.45
CA ARG A 282 4.20 -31.40 -3.92
C ARG A 282 3.06 -30.50 -4.41
N LEU A 283 1.92 -30.49 -3.71
CA LEU A 283 0.79 -29.63 -4.06
C LEU A 283 1.16 -28.16 -3.83
N ARG A 284 1.84 -27.84 -2.73
CA ARG A 284 2.33 -26.47 -2.48
C ARG A 284 3.25 -25.99 -3.60
N GLN A 285 4.22 -26.80 -4.04
CA GLN A 285 5.10 -26.46 -5.16
C GLN A 285 4.34 -26.33 -6.48
N LEU A 286 3.28 -27.11 -6.70
CA LEU A 286 2.40 -26.94 -7.86
C LEU A 286 1.73 -25.56 -7.84
N LEU A 287 1.10 -25.18 -6.72
CA LEU A 287 0.42 -23.88 -6.54
C LEU A 287 1.37 -22.70 -6.69
N ILE A 288 2.62 -22.86 -6.26
CA ILE A 288 3.66 -21.83 -6.35
C ILE A 288 4.11 -21.61 -7.80
N ASN A 289 4.38 -22.68 -8.54
CA ASN A 289 5.15 -22.59 -9.79
C ASN A 289 4.29 -22.69 -11.05
N LYS A 290 3.13 -23.34 -11.00
CA LYS A 290 2.30 -23.57 -12.20
C LYS A 290 1.43 -22.36 -12.57
N PRO A 291 0.59 -21.81 -11.67
CA PRO A 291 -0.23 -20.65 -12.00
C PRO A 291 0.62 -19.38 -12.15
N PRO A 292 0.29 -18.47 -13.08
CA PRO A 292 0.99 -17.21 -13.20
C PRO A 292 0.81 -16.37 -11.93
N LYS A 293 1.82 -15.54 -11.62
CA LYS A 293 1.81 -14.65 -10.46
C LYS A 293 1.77 -13.18 -10.87
N TYR A 294 1.02 -12.39 -10.12
CA TYR A 294 0.99 -10.94 -10.22
C TYR A 294 2.41 -10.36 -10.12
N GLY A 295 2.69 -9.30 -10.88
CA GLY A 295 4.04 -8.70 -10.94
C GLY A 295 4.93 -9.22 -12.07
N ASN A 296 4.39 -9.97 -13.03
CA ASN A 296 5.17 -10.60 -14.11
C ASN A 296 4.66 -10.27 -15.52
N ASP A 297 4.02 -9.11 -15.69
CA ASP A 297 3.38 -8.62 -16.92
C ASP A 297 2.48 -9.70 -17.53
N ASN A 298 1.56 -10.23 -16.70
CA ASN A 298 0.63 -11.28 -17.10
C ASN A 298 -0.80 -10.73 -16.98
N ALA A 299 -1.38 -10.42 -18.14
CA ALA A 299 -2.68 -9.76 -18.24
C ALA A 299 -3.83 -10.48 -17.53
N HIS A 300 -3.75 -11.81 -17.33
CA HIS A 300 -4.80 -12.57 -16.68
C HIS A 300 -4.81 -12.33 -15.16
N VAL A 301 -3.71 -12.65 -14.47
CA VAL A 301 -3.61 -12.46 -13.01
C VAL A 301 -3.65 -10.97 -12.62
N ASP A 302 -3.05 -10.11 -13.44
CA ASP A 302 -3.13 -8.65 -13.27
C ASP A 302 -4.57 -8.16 -13.46
N GLY A 303 -5.31 -8.76 -14.40
CA GLY A 303 -6.73 -8.51 -14.63
C GLY A 303 -7.62 -8.94 -13.46
N VAL A 304 -7.32 -10.09 -12.82
CA VAL A 304 -8.01 -10.54 -11.60
C VAL A 304 -7.76 -9.57 -10.44
N ALA A 305 -6.52 -9.10 -10.26
CA ALA A 305 -6.21 -8.09 -9.24
C ALA A 305 -7.02 -6.80 -9.49
N ARG A 306 -7.03 -6.30 -10.73
CA ARG A 306 -7.84 -5.14 -11.14
C ARG A 306 -9.34 -5.34 -10.87
N GLU A 307 -9.89 -6.51 -11.22
CA GLU A 307 -11.31 -6.83 -11.02
C GLU A 307 -11.70 -6.73 -9.54
N MET A 308 -10.96 -7.40 -8.68
CA MET A 308 -11.29 -7.48 -7.25
C MET A 308 -11.08 -6.14 -6.53
N LEU A 309 -9.99 -5.44 -6.84
CA LEU A 309 -9.71 -4.12 -6.26
C LEU A 309 -10.67 -3.06 -6.77
N GLY A 310 -10.98 -3.06 -8.08
CA GLY A 310 -11.97 -2.16 -8.67
C GLY A 310 -13.34 -2.32 -8.03
N TYR A 311 -13.79 -3.56 -7.80
CA TYR A 311 -15.03 -3.82 -7.06
C TYR A 311 -15.02 -3.22 -5.65
N CYS A 312 -13.92 -3.35 -4.91
CA CYS A 312 -13.79 -2.78 -3.57
C CYS A 312 -13.82 -1.24 -3.63
N ALA A 313 -13.11 -0.64 -4.57
CA ALA A 313 -13.06 0.80 -4.77
C ALA A 313 -14.46 1.36 -5.10
N ASP A 314 -15.15 0.79 -6.09
CA ASP A 314 -16.48 1.21 -6.49
C ASP A 314 -17.49 1.12 -5.34
N LEU A 315 -17.39 0.06 -4.54
CA LEU A 315 -18.26 -0.15 -3.39
C LEU A 315 -18.01 0.87 -2.28
N VAL A 316 -16.77 0.96 -1.79
CA VAL A 316 -16.39 1.80 -0.66
C VAL A 316 -16.63 3.27 -0.99
N GLN A 317 -16.21 3.70 -2.17
CA GLN A 317 -16.27 5.10 -2.58
C GLN A 317 -17.69 5.58 -2.90
N SER A 318 -18.67 4.66 -2.95
CA SER A 318 -20.10 5.01 -3.07
C SER A 318 -20.73 5.45 -1.75
N TRP A 319 -20.02 5.33 -0.63
CA TRP A 319 -20.55 5.63 0.70
C TRP A 319 -20.14 7.01 1.20
N GLU A 320 -21.07 7.66 1.88
CA GLU A 320 -20.79 8.82 2.73
C GLU A 320 -20.47 8.37 4.16
N ASP A 321 -19.63 9.14 4.83
CA ASP A 321 -19.37 8.99 6.27
C ASP A 321 -20.27 9.90 7.11
N SER A 322 -20.23 9.74 8.43
CA SER A 322 -21.02 10.55 9.37
C SER A 322 -20.72 12.06 9.41
N ARG A 323 -19.68 12.54 8.70
CA ARG A 323 -19.34 13.96 8.54
C ARG A 323 -19.89 14.55 7.23
N HIS A 324 -20.64 13.76 6.46
CA HIS A 324 -21.01 14.06 5.08
C HIS A 324 -19.80 14.13 4.13
N GLY A 325 -18.67 13.54 4.54
CA GLY A 325 -17.55 13.24 3.66
C GLY A 325 -17.76 11.92 2.91
N HIS A 326 -16.74 11.49 2.17
CA HIS A 326 -16.78 10.23 1.41
C HIS A 326 -15.72 9.25 1.88
N TYR A 327 -16.08 7.97 1.92
CA TYR A 327 -15.07 6.93 2.04
C TYR A 327 -14.20 6.87 0.79
N SER A 328 -12.90 6.61 0.95
CA SER A 328 -11.93 6.55 -0.13
C SER A 328 -11.13 5.26 -0.05
N PHE A 329 -11.03 4.52 -1.15
CA PHE A 329 -10.37 3.23 -1.16
C PHE A 329 -8.86 3.39 -1.38
N CYS A 330 -8.07 2.60 -0.65
CA CYS A 330 -6.62 2.57 -0.74
C CYS A 330 -6.06 1.14 -0.77
N ASN A 331 -5.14 0.85 -1.70
CA ASN A 331 -4.35 -0.39 -1.69
C ASN A 331 -2.98 -0.15 -1.04
N LEU A 332 -2.96 -0.23 0.28
CA LEU A 332 -1.81 0.03 1.12
C LEU A 332 -1.98 -0.76 2.42
N SER A 333 -0.91 -1.44 2.87
CA SER A 333 -0.95 -2.29 4.07
C SER A 333 -0.11 -1.77 5.23
N GLN A 334 0.84 -0.86 4.98
CA GLN A 334 1.86 -0.52 5.97
C GLN A 334 2.58 -1.79 6.47
N THR A 335 2.74 -1.92 7.79
CA THR A 335 3.16 -3.17 8.45
C THR A 335 1.99 -4.03 8.93
N VAL A 336 0.74 -3.66 8.61
CA VAL A 336 -0.47 -4.45 8.91
C VAL A 336 -0.46 -5.78 8.15
N ASN A 337 0.23 -5.88 7.01
CA ASN A 337 0.44 -7.13 6.27
C ASN A 337 1.07 -8.24 7.12
N ILE A 338 1.86 -7.89 8.14
CA ILE A 338 2.44 -8.83 9.10
C ILE A 338 1.36 -9.33 10.05
N SER A 339 0.70 -8.43 10.79
CA SER A 339 -0.33 -8.81 11.77
C SER A 339 -1.54 -9.51 11.12
N HIS A 340 -1.90 -9.12 9.90
CA HIS A 340 -2.96 -9.77 9.14
C HIS A 340 -2.53 -11.14 8.59
N GLY A 341 -1.26 -11.31 8.23
CA GLY A 341 -0.69 -12.62 7.86
C GLY A 341 -0.72 -13.61 9.02
N GLU A 342 -0.37 -13.16 10.22
CA GLU A 342 -0.40 -13.96 11.47
C GLU A 342 -1.80 -14.48 11.84
N ALA A 343 -2.84 -13.76 11.42
CA ALA A 343 -4.24 -14.07 11.70
C ALA A 343 -4.88 -15.03 10.66
N CYS A 344 -4.16 -15.44 9.63
CA CYS A 344 -4.68 -16.24 8.53
C CYS A 344 -3.92 -17.56 8.37
N GLY A 345 -4.65 -18.63 8.04
CA GLY A 345 -4.08 -19.91 7.64
C GLY A 345 -3.31 -19.84 6.32
N ALA A 346 -2.89 -21.00 5.83
CA ALA A 346 -2.22 -21.13 4.54
C ALA A 346 -3.16 -20.70 3.40
N THR A 347 -2.60 -20.20 2.30
CA THR A 347 -3.40 -19.69 1.18
C THR A 347 -3.07 -20.39 -0.14
N PRO A 348 -4.02 -20.44 -1.10
CA PRO A 348 -3.84 -21.14 -2.38
C PRO A 348 -2.69 -20.63 -3.27
N ASP A 349 -2.13 -19.45 -3.00
CA ASP A 349 -0.89 -18.97 -3.63
C ASP A 349 0.38 -19.72 -3.14
N GLY A 350 0.25 -20.62 -2.16
CA GLY A 350 1.31 -21.45 -1.61
C GLY A 350 2.03 -20.85 -0.40
N ARG A 351 1.53 -19.71 0.12
CA ARG A 351 1.98 -19.10 1.39
C ARG A 351 1.54 -19.98 2.56
N LEU A 352 2.42 -20.14 3.56
CA LEU A 352 2.13 -20.91 4.77
C LEU A 352 1.31 -20.08 5.77
N ALA A 353 0.64 -20.78 6.69
CA ALA A 353 -0.11 -20.18 7.78
C ALA A 353 0.77 -19.26 8.63
N GLY A 354 0.27 -18.06 8.91
CA GLY A 354 0.96 -17.08 9.73
C GLY A 354 2.07 -16.27 9.02
N GLU A 355 2.44 -16.61 7.78
CA GLU A 355 3.43 -15.84 7.03
C GLU A 355 2.88 -14.47 6.61
N THR A 356 3.79 -13.49 6.52
CA THR A 356 3.52 -12.13 6.07
C THR A 356 2.98 -12.10 4.64
N TYR A 357 2.02 -11.21 4.36
CA TYR A 357 1.53 -10.99 3.00
C TYR A 357 2.45 -10.10 2.16
N CYS A 358 2.11 -9.95 0.87
CA CYS A 358 2.62 -8.85 0.05
C CYS A 358 2.47 -7.52 0.79
N ASP A 359 3.44 -6.63 0.60
CA ASP A 359 3.34 -5.30 1.15
C ASP A 359 2.62 -4.37 0.19
N ASN A 360 1.58 -3.71 0.68
CA ASN A 360 0.80 -2.73 -0.08
C ASN A 360 0.30 -3.31 -1.42
N CYS A 361 0.46 -2.58 -2.53
CA CYS A 361 0.11 -3.07 -3.87
C CYS A 361 1.28 -3.80 -4.57
N SER A 362 2.40 -4.05 -3.90
CA SER A 362 3.52 -4.78 -4.47
C SER A 362 3.16 -6.26 -4.73
N PRO A 363 3.87 -6.94 -5.65
CA PRO A 363 3.77 -8.38 -5.80
C PRO A 363 4.13 -9.11 -4.51
N THR A 364 3.63 -10.34 -4.38
CA THR A 364 4.02 -11.22 -3.28
C THR A 364 5.55 -11.40 -3.29
N MET A 365 6.16 -11.28 -2.11
CA MET A 365 7.61 -11.32 -1.91
C MET A 365 8.26 -12.50 -2.66
N GLY A 366 9.21 -12.21 -3.56
CA GLY A 366 9.91 -13.23 -4.35
C GLY A 366 9.11 -13.83 -5.51
N ARG A 367 7.95 -13.26 -5.90
CA ARG A 367 7.12 -13.78 -7.00
C ARG A 367 7.24 -13.00 -8.31
N ASP A 368 7.78 -11.79 -8.28
CA ASP A 368 8.03 -10.92 -9.43
C ASP A 368 9.39 -11.21 -10.08
N LEU A 369 9.42 -12.30 -10.84
CA LEU A 369 10.63 -12.91 -11.37
C LEU A 369 11.02 -12.45 -12.79
N LYS A 370 10.17 -11.68 -13.47
CA LYS A 370 10.43 -11.16 -14.83
C LYS A 370 11.12 -9.80 -14.87
N GLY A 371 11.67 -9.35 -13.75
CA GLY A 371 12.44 -8.12 -13.64
C GLY A 371 11.59 -6.85 -13.49
N PRO A 372 12.24 -5.73 -13.16
CA PRO A 372 11.58 -4.53 -12.66
C PRO A 372 10.59 -3.91 -13.66
N THR A 373 10.86 -3.99 -14.96
CA THR A 373 9.93 -3.47 -15.99
C THR A 373 8.63 -4.25 -16.03
N ALA A 374 8.67 -5.58 -15.90
CA ALA A 374 7.46 -6.40 -15.85
C ALA A 374 6.69 -6.13 -14.55
N THR A 375 7.41 -6.02 -13.43
CA THR A 375 6.85 -5.66 -12.12
C THR A 375 6.07 -4.36 -12.19
N VAL A 376 6.67 -3.27 -12.67
CA VAL A 376 6.00 -1.95 -12.64
C VAL A 376 4.82 -1.88 -13.60
N LYS A 377 4.86 -2.59 -14.73
CA LYS A 377 3.72 -2.68 -15.65
C LYS A 377 2.53 -3.41 -15.01
N SER A 378 2.78 -4.58 -14.41
CA SER A 378 1.73 -5.30 -13.67
C SER A 378 1.14 -4.44 -12.56
N VAL A 379 1.98 -3.77 -11.78
CA VAL A 379 1.53 -2.97 -10.64
C VAL A 379 0.72 -1.76 -11.08
N ALA A 380 1.15 -1.04 -12.11
CA ALA A 380 0.40 0.08 -12.66
C ALA A 380 -0.95 -0.35 -13.26
N SER A 381 -1.02 -1.59 -13.76
CA SER A 381 -2.20 -2.09 -14.46
C SER A 381 -3.45 -2.32 -13.59
N ILE A 382 -3.37 -2.20 -12.26
CA ILE A 382 -4.53 -2.43 -11.37
C ILE A 382 -5.57 -1.31 -11.39
N GLY A 383 -5.34 -0.23 -12.15
CA GLY A 383 -6.29 0.88 -12.30
C GLY A 383 -6.20 1.89 -11.16
N GLN A 384 -4.99 2.17 -10.66
CA GLN A 384 -4.75 2.97 -9.45
C GLN A 384 -5.44 4.33 -9.47
N CYS A 385 -5.52 5.00 -10.63
CA CYS A 385 -6.23 6.28 -10.82
C CYS A 385 -7.69 6.29 -10.33
N ASN A 386 -8.33 5.12 -10.18
CA ASN A 386 -9.72 5.00 -9.71
C ASN A 386 -9.82 4.77 -8.19
N PHE A 387 -8.70 4.61 -7.50
CA PHE A 387 -8.63 4.47 -6.04
C PHE A 387 -8.41 5.87 -5.48
N HIS A 388 -9.43 6.47 -4.89
CA HIS A 388 -9.39 7.86 -4.43
C HIS A 388 -8.28 8.13 -3.40
N ASP A 389 -7.89 7.13 -2.62
CA ASP A 389 -6.76 7.20 -1.68
C ASP A 389 -5.52 6.43 -2.17
N GLY A 390 -5.54 5.93 -3.40
CA GLY A 390 -4.34 5.50 -4.08
C GLY A 390 -3.86 4.07 -3.83
N ALA A 391 -2.66 3.76 -4.31
CA ALA A 391 -1.97 2.49 -4.13
C ALA A 391 -0.46 2.68 -3.94
N LEU A 392 0.08 2.07 -2.88
CA LEU A 392 1.48 2.25 -2.52
C LEU A 392 2.35 1.13 -3.08
N PHE A 393 3.34 1.47 -3.91
CA PHE A 393 4.26 0.48 -4.46
C PHE A 393 5.68 0.61 -3.89
N ASN A 394 6.20 -0.50 -3.35
CA ASN A 394 7.59 -0.65 -2.95
C ASN A 394 8.37 -1.43 -4.01
N LEU A 395 9.53 -0.90 -4.40
CA LEU A 395 10.51 -1.60 -5.23
C LEU A 395 11.85 -1.67 -4.50
N ARG A 396 12.63 -2.73 -4.72
CA ARG A 396 13.98 -2.85 -4.17
C ARG A 396 14.97 -3.29 -5.25
N PHE A 397 16.13 -2.66 -5.27
CA PHE A 397 17.27 -3.04 -6.11
C PHE A 397 18.45 -3.52 -5.28
N ASP A 398 19.18 -4.50 -5.81
CA ASP A 398 20.52 -4.81 -5.33
C ASP A 398 21.48 -3.67 -5.73
N PRO A 399 22.28 -3.10 -4.80
CA PRO A 399 23.23 -2.03 -5.09
C PRO A 399 24.21 -2.31 -6.23
N LYS A 400 24.56 -3.58 -6.49
CA LYS A 400 25.45 -3.96 -7.61
C LYS A 400 24.78 -3.78 -8.96
N GLY A 401 23.46 -3.95 -9.03
CA GLY A 401 22.68 -3.86 -10.26
C GLY A 401 22.42 -2.42 -10.73
N ILE A 402 22.60 -1.43 -9.85
CA ILE A 402 22.24 -0.03 -10.10
C ILE A 402 23.45 0.92 -10.02
N GLN A 403 24.67 0.46 -10.31
CA GLN A 403 25.87 1.31 -10.19
C GLN A 403 26.07 2.26 -11.38
N GLY A 404 26.57 3.46 -11.08
CA GLY A 404 26.96 4.46 -12.07
C GLY A 404 25.80 4.98 -12.91
N GLU A 405 26.14 5.63 -14.03
CA GLU A 405 25.14 6.30 -14.89
C GLU A 405 24.04 5.36 -15.38
N LYS A 406 24.40 4.14 -15.82
CA LYS A 406 23.41 3.16 -16.29
C LYS A 406 22.43 2.75 -15.20
N GLY A 407 22.89 2.63 -13.96
CA GLY A 407 22.03 2.34 -12.84
C GLY A 407 21.04 3.46 -12.53
N LEU A 408 21.50 4.70 -12.70
CA LEU A 408 20.65 5.89 -12.56
C LEU A 408 19.58 5.93 -13.66
N GLU A 409 19.97 5.70 -14.92
CA GLU A 409 19.05 5.57 -16.06
C GLU A 409 18.01 4.47 -15.85
N ILE A 410 18.38 3.34 -15.21
CA ILE A 410 17.43 2.27 -14.87
C ILE A 410 16.39 2.75 -13.86
N ILE A 411 16.82 3.43 -12.78
CA ILE A 411 15.91 3.95 -11.75
C ILE A 411 14.94 4.97 -12.37
N GLU A 412 15.46 5.94 -13.14
CA GLU A 412 14.64 6.92 -13.85
C GLU A 412 13.67 6.27 -14.84
N GLY A 413 14.14 5.30 -15.62
CA GLY A 413 13.33 4.58 -16.60
C GLY A 413 12.20 3.79 -15.97
N VAL A 414 12.43 3.17 -14.81
CA VAL A 414 11.40 2.45 -14.06
C VAL A 414 10.34 3.40 -13.51
N ILE A 415 10.73 4.55 -12.95
CA ILE A 415 9.79 5.58 -12.46
C ILE A 415 8.93 6.09 -13.62
N LYS A 416 9.56 6.48 -14.75
CA LYS A 416 8.86 6.97 -15.94
C LYS A 416 7.88 5.93 -16.49
N THR A 417 8.35 4.69 -16.69
CA THR A 417 7.51 3.59 -17.20
C THR A 417 6.31 3.33 -16.29
N TYR A 418 6.50 3.34 -14.97
CA TYR A 418 5.42 3.13 -14.00
C TYR A 418 4.34 4.22 -14.13
N PHE A 419 4.74 5.49 -14.22
CA PHE A 419 3.82 6.62 -14.34
C PHE A 419 3.11 6.68 -15.69
N GLU A 420 3.81 6.41 -16.79
CA GLU A 420 3.21 6.32 -18.14
C GLU A 420 2.13 5.23 -18.23
N ASN A 421 2.19 4.21 -17.37
CA ASN A 421 1.20 3.14 -17.31
C ASN A 421 0.11 3.38 -16.24
N GLY A 422 0.05 4.59 -15.66
CA GLY A 422 -0.99 4.99 -14.71
C GLY A 422 -0.72 4.61 -13.25
N GLY A 423 0.51 4.22 -12.91
CA GLY A 423 0.95 4.08 -11.53
C GLY A 423 0.98 5.42 -10.82
N GLU A 424 0.58 5.45 -9.55
CA GLU A 424 0.48 6.66 -8.74
C GLU A 424 1.76 6.94 -7.97
N HIS A 425 2.14 6.03 -7.06
CA HIS A 425 3.26 6.25 -6.15
C HIS A 425 4.25 5.09 -6.21
N ILE A 426 5.53 5.41 -6.27
CA ILE A 426 6.64 4.45 -6.19
C ILE A 426 7.71 4.94 -5.21
N GLN A 427 8.15 4.04 -4.35
CA GLN A 427 9.28 4.26 -3.45
C GLN A 427 10.26 3.09 -3.55
N ILE A 428 11.56 3.42 -3.58
CA ILE A 428 12.61 2.48 -3.96
C ILE A 428 13.66 2.37 -2.84
N ASN A 429 13.96 1.14 -2.43
CA ASN A 429 15.11 0.83 -1.60
C ASN A 429 16.28 0.32 -2.47
N VAL A 430 17.49 0.71 -2.11
CA VAL A 430 18.73 0.24 -2.74
C VAL A 430 19.62 -0.33 -1.66
N VAL A 431 19.49 -1.63 -1.42
CA VAL A 431 20.17 -2.34 -0.32
C VAL A 431 20.15 -3.84 -0.59
N ASP A 432 21.25 -4.54 -0.30
CA ASP A 432 21.35 -5.98 -0.47
C ASP A 432 20.95 -6.75 0.80
N ASP A 433 20.53 -8.00 0.60
CA ASP A 433 20.12 -8.90 1.69
C ASP A 433 21.24 -9.14 2.72
N LYS A 434 22.50 -9.21 2.27
CA LYS A 434 23.62 -9.47 3.18
C LYS A 434 23.79 -8.29 4.13
N THR A 435 23.68 -7.06 3.65
CA THR A 435 23.70 -5.85 4.49
C THR A 435 22.56 -5.84 5.50
N LEU A 436 21.32 -6.13 5.06
CA LEU A 436 20.16 -6.18 5.95
C LEU A 436 20.31 -7.27 7.03
N ARG A 437 20.73 -8.47 6.66
CA ARG A 437 20.95 -9.58 7.60
C ARG A 437 22.08 -9.28 8.58
N ALA A 438 23.18 -8.67 8.12
CA ALA A 438 24.26 -8.21 8.99
C ALA A 438 23.77 -7.15 9.99
N ALA A 439 22.85 -6.27 9.57
CA ALA A 439 22.23 -5.29 10.46
C ALA A 439 21.27 -5.91 11.50
N GLN A 440 20.71 -7.09 11.25
CA GLN A 440 19.98 -7.86 12.27
C GLN A 440 20.92 -8.46 13.32
N GLU A 441 22.10 -8.91 12.90
CA GLU A 441 23.08 -9.57 13.77
C GLU A 441 23.92 -8.59 14.59
N GLU A 442 24.34 -7.47 13.99
CA GLU A 442 25.25 -6.47 14.58
C GLU A 442 24.67 -5.04 14.50
N PRO A 443 23.47 -4.79 15.08
CA PRO A 443 22.72 -3.54 14.89
C PRO A 443 23.51 -2.27 15.28
N GLU A 444 24.43 -2.36 16.23
CA GLU A 444 25.28 -1.25 16.65
C GLU A 444 26.18 -0.69 15.53
N LYS A 445 26.50 -1.51 14.52
CA LYS A 445 27.29 -1.09 13.34
C LYS A 445 26.44 -0.44 12.25
N TYR A 446 25.12 -0.58 12.33
CA TYR A 446 24.18 -0.18 11.28
C TYR A 446 23.10 0.80 11.79
N LYS A 447 23.40 1.58 12.83
CA LYS A 447 22.44 2.54 13.43
C LYS A 447 21.88 3.57 12.43
N GLY A 448 22.65 3.93 11.41
CA GLY A 448 22.23 4.86 10.36
C GLY A 448 21.61 4.20 9.13
N LEU A 449 21.46 2.87 9.10
CA LEU A 449 20.90 2.18 7.94
C LEU A 449 19.42 2.51 7.79
N MET A 450 19.11 3.34 6.80
CA MET A 450 17.75 3.82 6.53
C MET A 450 17.07 2.94 5.50
N VAL A 451 15.79 2.63 5.73
CA VAL A 451 14.95 1.85 4.83
C VAL A 451 13.58 2.49 4.67
N ARG A 452 12.99 2.31 3.50
CA ARG A 452 11.59 2.63 3.23
C ARG A 452 10.70 1.46 3.63
N VAL A 453 9.70 1.71 4.46
CA VAL A 453 8.75 0.66 4.87
C VAL A 453 7.49 0.73 4.01
N ALA A 454 6.65 1.74 4.21
CA ALA A 454 5.39 1.91 3.46
C ALA A 454 4.89 3.35 3.62
N GLY A 455 5.40 4.27 2.79
CA GLY A 455 5.06 5.70 2.85
C GLY A 455 5.86 6.49 3.87
N TYR A 456 6.68 5.80 4.68
CA TYR A 456 7.61 6.40 5.64
C TYR A 456 8.98 5.72 5.62
N MET A 457 9.94 6.38 6.27
CA MET A 457 11.31 5.90 6.48
C MET A 457 11.53 5.50 7.93
N ALA A 458 12.35 4.49 8.15
CA ALA A 458 12.80 4.09 9.48
C ALA A 458 14.28 3.71 9.44
N TYR A 459 14.94 3.81 10.59
CA TYR A 459 16.21 3.12 10.79
C TYR A 459 15.91 1.63 10.90
N PHE A 460 16.57 0.82 10.09
CA PHE A 460 16.32 -0.63 10.03
C PHE A 460 16.49 -1.30 11.40
N THR A 461 17.43 -0.80 12.20
CA THR A 461 17.73 -1.31 13.56
C THR A 461 16.72 -0.86 14.62
N GLU A 462 15.80 0.05 14.29
CA GLU A 462 14.66 0.44 15.14
C GLU A 462 13.38 -0.35 14.81
N LEU A 463 13.42 -1.23 13.80
CA LEU A 463 12.30 -2.08 13.41
C LEU A 463 12.35 -3.42 14.15
N ASP A 464 11.18 -3.93 14.51
CA ASP A 464 11.04 -5.30 14.99
C ASP A 464 11.50 -6.31 13.94
N LYS A 465 11.98 -7.48 14.38
CA LYS A 465 12.50 -8.53 13.49
C LYS A 465 11.52 -8.90 12.37
N ALA A 466 10.23 -9.00 12.65
CA ALA A 466 9.23 -9.34 11.64
C ALA A 466 9.11 -8.28 10.53
N ALA A 467 9.24 -6.98 10.88
CA ALA A 467 9.26 -5.90 9.90
C ALA A 467 10.57 -5.88 9.11
N GLN A 468 11.70 -6.16 9.77
CA GLN A 468 12.99 -6.33 9.11
C GLN A 468 12.96 -7.49 8.09
N ASP A 469 12.46 -8.66 8.52
CA ASP A 469 12.32 -9.84 7.66
C ASP A 469 11.42 -9.55 6.47
N SER A 470 10.28 -8.87 6.68
CA SER A 470 9.38 -8.45 5.59
C SER A 470 10.07 -7.54 4.56
N ILE A 471 11.06 -6.73 4.95
CA ILE A 471 11.84 -5.90 4.02
C ILE A 471 12.91 -6.73 3.32
N ILE A 472 13.51 -7.69 4.02
CA ILE A 472 14.50 -8.63 3.46
C ILE A 472 13.86 -9.53 2.40
N ASP A 473 12.64 -9.99 2.63
CA ASP A 473 11.95 -10.94 1.75
C ASP A 473 11.49 -10.29 0.42
N ARG A 474 11.37 -8.96 0.36
CA ARG A 474 11.11 -8.23 -0.88
C ARG A 474 12.09 -8.63 -1.97
N THR A 475 11.64 -8.71 -3.21
CA THR A 475 12.52 -9.04 -4.33
C THR A 475 13.61 -7.96 -4.49
N ALA A 476 14.89 -8.34 -4.42
CA ALA A 476 15.99 -7.47 -4.83
C ALA A 476 16.20 -7.61 -6.34
N HIS A 477 15.64 -6.71 -7.14
CA HIS A 477 15.88 -6.74 -8.57
C HIS A 477 17.35 -6.49 -8.90
N LEU A 478 17.82 -7.14 -9.96
CA LEU A 478 19.19 -7.06 -10.44
C LEU A 478 20.22 -7.59 -9.42
N SER A 479 19.79 -8.45 -8.49
CA SER A 479 20.69 -9.32 -7.73
C SER A 479 21.29 -10.36 -8.68
N ALA A 480 22.63 -10.45 -8.71
CA ALA A 480 23.40 -11.26 -9.66
C ALA A 480 23.04 -12.76 -9.68
#